data_AF-A0A6G6WCB1-F1
#
_entry.id   AF-A0A6G6WCB1-F1
#
_cell.length_a   1.000
_cell.length_b   1.000
_cell.length_c   1.000
_cell.angle_alpha   90.00
_cell.angle_beta   90.00
_cell.angle_gamma   90.00
#
_symmetry.space_group_name_H-M   'P 1'
#
loop_
_entity.id
_entity.type
_entity.pdbx_description
1 polymer ?
#
loop_
_entity_poly.entity_id
_entity_poly.type
_entity_poly.pdbx_seq_one_letter_code
_entity_poly.pdbx_strand_id
1 'polypeptide(L)'
;MTRKGAEELADFTTPSGNIYCALNVASMPAACELREGAVPSPDVCAGAPTTTVGRLELQGGRAVPVCNTDTIVRSGAPVLAYGQAAYTRDTACVSEEIGVTCVSRSGSGGFFLHRGEYVLLDR
;
A
#
# COMPACT_ATOMS: atom_id res chain seq x y z
N MET A 1 -11.13 27.67 -6.00
CA MET A 1 -11.45 26.24 -6.04
C MET A 1 -10.17 25.47 -6.33
N THR A 2 -9.45 25.07 -5.29
CA THR A 2 -8.21 24.31 -5.44
C THR A 2 -8.59 22.87 -5.81
N ARG A 3 -8.04 22.32 -6.90
CA ARG A 3 -8.30 20.93 -7.32
C ARG A 3 -7.80 19.97 -6.21
N LYS A 4 -8.68 19.54 -5.31
CA LYS A 4 -8.41 18.44 -4.36
C LYS A 4 -8.44 17.13 -5.14
N GLY A 5 -7.32 16.76 -5.75
CA GLY A 5 -7.18 15.48 -6.44
C GLY A 5 -5.96 14.68 -6.01
N ALA A 6 -4.89 15.37 -5.59
CA ALA A 6 -3.64 14.75 -5.20
C ALA A 6 -2.94 15.56 -4.10
N GLU A 7 -2.42 14.89 -3.07
CA GLU A 7 -1.72 15.48 -1.93
C GLU A 7 -0.31 14.88 -1.81
N GLU A 8 0.69 15.70 -1.48
CA GLU A 8 2.04 15.18 -1.20
C GLU A 8 2.08 14.71 0.26
N LEU A 9 2.11 13.39 0.47
CA LEU A 9 2.06 12.76 1.79
C LEU A 9 3.16 11.72 1.94
N ALA A 10 3.82 11.71 3.10
CA ALA A 10 4.81 10.69 3.44
C ALA A 10 4.16 9.35 3.83
N ASP A 11 2.97 9.41 4.42
CA ASP A 11 2.12 8.29 4.81
C ASP A 11 0.64 8.72 4.85
N PHE A 12 -0.27 7.75 4.85
CA PHE A 12 -1.69 7.99 5.07
C PHE A 12 -2.41 6.74 5.58
N THR A 13 -3.62 6.95 6.10
CA THR A 13 -4.58 5.89 6.36
C THR A 13 -5.83 6.11 5.51
N THR A 14 -6.48 5.02 5.08
CA THR A 14 -7.79 5.09 4.41
C THR A 14 -8.88 5.58 5.38
N PRO A 15 -10.00 6.13 4.89
CA PRO A 15 -11.11 6.62 5.73
C PRO A 15 -11.73 5.53 6.62
N SER A 16 -11.84 4.31 6.12
CA SER A 16 -12.23 3.11 6.88
C SER A 16 -11.22 2.73 7.97
N GLY A 17 -10.00 3.28 7.92
CA GLY A 17 -8.91 2.98 8.83
C GLY A 17 -8.22 1.63 8.58
N ASN A 18 -8.75 0.76 7.73
CA ASN A 18 -8.28 -0.62 7.55
C ASN A 18 -6.96 -0.76 6.77
N ILE A 19 -6.54 0.26 6.02
CA ILE A 19 -5.29 0.25 5.24
C ILE A 19 -4.45 1.45 5.65
N TYR A 20 -3.18 1.19 5.97
CA TYR A 20 -2.15 2.20 6.16
C TYR A 20 -1.12 2.10 5.04
N CYS A 21 -0.65 3.23 4.52
CA CYS A 21 0.37 3.29 3.50
C CYS A 21 1.51 4.22 3.90
N ALA A 22 2.74 3.76 3.77
CA ALA A 22 3.96 4.54 3.91
C ALA A 22 4.55 4.77 2.51
N LEU A 23 4.67 6.01 2.05
CA LEU A 23 5.13 6.34 0.69
C LEU A 23 6.54 6.90 0.66
N ASN A 24 6.97 7.59 1.72
CA ASN A 24 8.31 8.15 1.85
C ASN A 24 8.73 8.20 3.32
N VAL A 25 8.97 7.03 3.89
CA VAL A 25 9.46 6.85 5.25
C VAL A 25 10.88 6.32 5.19
N ALA A 26 11.79 6.88 6.00
CA ALA A 26 13.20 6.54 5.97
C ALA A 26 13.44 5.03 6.17
N SER A 27 14.35 4.47 5.38
CA SER A 27 14.79 3.07 5.44
C SER A 27 13.73 2.01 5.16
N MET A 28 12.60 2.37 4.52
CA MET A 28 11.63 1.40 4.03
C MET A 28 11.20 1.71 2.59
N PRO A 29 10.92 0.68 1.77
CA PRO A 29 10.24 0.89 0.49
C PRO A 29 8.84 1.47 0.72
N ALA A 30 8.29 2.11 -0.31
CA ALA A 30 6.89 2.51 -0.28
C ALA A 30 6.01 1.26 -0.15
N ALA A 31 5.01 1.28 0.72
CA ALA A 31 4.28 0.09 1.11
C ALA A 31 2.86 0.42 1.59
N CYS A 32 1.94 -0.53 1.44
CA CYS A 32 0.65 -0.51 2.10
C CYS A 32 0.42 -1.81 2.85
N GLU A 33 -0.19 -1.72 4.02
CA GLU A 33 -0.46 -2.85 4.91
C GLU A 33 -1.90 -2.81 5.41
N LEU A 34 -2.53 -3.99 5.46
CA LEU A 34 -3.81 -4.20 6.13
C LEU A 34 -3.60 -4.09 7.64
N ARG A 35 -4.35 -3.21 8.32
CA ARG A 35 -4.28 -3.10 9.79
C ARG A 35 -4.73 -4.37 10.50
N GLU A 36 -5.71 -5.06 9.91
CA GLU A 36 -6.30 -6.27 10.47
C GLU A 36 -6.51 -7.31 9.36
N GLY A 37 -6.17 -8.55 9.68
CA GLY A 37 -6.25 -9.68 8.76
C GLY A 37 -5.12 -9.66 7.72
N ALA A 38 -5.24 -10.55 6.76
CA ALA A 38 -4.31 -10.74 5.65
C ALA A 38 -5.01 -11.55 4.55
N VAL A 39 -4.47 -11.51 3.34
CA VAL A 39 -5.00 -12.26 2.20
C VAL A 39 -4.34 -13.65 2.16
N PRO A 40 -5.10 -14.76 2.20
CA PRO A 40 -4.55 -16.10 2.04
C PRO A 40 -3.75 -16.23 0.74
N SER A 41 -2.50 -16.67 0.83
CA SER A 41 -1.61 -16.84 -0.33
C SER A 41 -0.53 -17.89 -0.04
N PRO A 42 -0.93 -19.16 0.17
CA PRO A 42 -0.01 -20.21 0.62
C PRO A 42 1.13 -20.49 -0.36
N ASP A 43 0.89 -20.32 -1.67
CA ASP A 43 1.92 -20.53 -2.70
C ASP A 43 2.97 -19.41 -2.68
N VAL A 44 2.54 -18.15 -2.53
CA VAL A 44 3.42 -16.98 -2.42
C VAL A 44 4.23 -17.03 -1.12
N CYS A 45 3.59 -17.49 -0.04
CA CYS A 45 4.18 -17.56 1.28
C CYS A 45 4.70 -18.96 1.64
N ALA A 46 4.99 -19.80 0.64
CA ALA A 46 5.54 -21.13 0.87
C ALA A 46 6.91 -21.03 1.55
N GLY A 47 7.04 -21.65 2.73
CA GLY A 47 8.27 -21.58 3.54
C GLY A 47 8.46 -20.28 4.32
N ALA A 48 7.50 -19.35 4.28
CA ALA A 48 7.48 -18.17 5.13
C ALA A 48 6.85 -18.47 6.51
N PRO A 49 7.02 -17.58 7.52
CA PRO A 49 6.44 -17.76 8.85
C PRO A 49 4.89 -17.73 8.90
N THR A 50 4.25 -17.18 7.87
CA THR A 50 2.79 -17.14 7.69
C THR A 50 2.44 -17.63 6.28
N THR A 51 1.19 -18.03 6.05
CA THR A 51 0.64 -18.43 4.74
C THR A 51 -0.19 -17.32 4.09
N THR A 52 -0.10 -16.09 4.59
CA THR A 52 -0.90 -14.95 4.19
C THR A 52 -0.03 -13.73 3.87
N VAL A 53 -0.54 -12.85 3.01
CA VAL A 53 0.07 -11.56 2.66
C VAL A 53 -0.71 -10.44 3.33
N GLY A 54 -0.05 -9.69 4.22
CA GLY A 54 -0.64 -8.53 4.90
C GLY A 54 -0.14 -7.19 4.36
N ARG A 55 1.05 -7.18 3.73
CA ARG A 55 1.72 -5.98 3.23
C ARG A 55 2.18 -6.17 1.79
N LEU A 56 2.02 -5.12 0.98
CA LEU A 56 2.65 -5.00 -0.33
C LEU A 56 3.65 -3.86 -0.32
N GLU A 57 4.80 -4.08 -0.95
CA GLU A 57 5.90 -3.13 -1.05
C GLU A 57 6.25 -2.83 -2.52
N LEU A 58 6.69 -1.61 -2.80
CA LEU A 58 7.32 -1.22 -4.07
C LEU A 58 8.84 -1.25 -3.89
N GLN A 59 9.45 -2.37 -4.23
CA GLN A 59 10.90 -2.58 -4.17
C GLN A 59 11.51 -2.42 -5.56
N GLY A 60 12.44 -1.48 -5.74
CA GLY A 60 13.08 -1.25 -7.04
C GLY A 60 12.10 -0.96 -8.18
N GLY A 61 10.94 -0.38 -7.85
CA GLY A 61 9.88 -0.07 -8.82
C GLY A 61 8.96 -1.24 -9.20
N ARG A 62 9.05 -2.38 -8.51
CA ARG A 62 8.15 -3.55 -8.67
C ARG A 62 7.35 -3.79 -7.40
N ALA A 63 6.13 -4.30 -7.56
CA ALA A 63 5.32 -4.71 -6.42
C ALA A 63 5.76 -6.08 -5.91
N VAL A 64 5.96 -6.19 -4.60
CA VAL A 64 6.39 -7.39 -3.90
C VAL A 64 5.40 -7.69 -2.77
N PRO A 65 4.75 -8.86 -2.77
CA PRO A 65 3.96 -9.30 -1.63
C PRO A 65 4.84 -9.72 -0.47
N VAL A 66 4.45 -9.32 0.74
CA VAL A 66 5.19 -9.59 1.97
C VAL A 66 4.34 -10.44 2.90
N CYS A 67 4.88 -11.60 3.24
CA CYS A 67 4.33 -12.53 4.23
C CYS A 67 4.73 -12.05 5.64
N ASN A 68 4.26 -10.86 6.03
CA ASN A 68 4.70 -10.19 7.24
C ASN A 68 4.06 -10.78 8.51
N THR A 69 4.86 -10.87 9.57
CA THR A 69 4.41 -11.09 10.97
C THR A 69 4.63 -9.86 11.85
N ASP A 70 5.25 -8.82 11.28
CA ASP A 70 5.42 -7.50 11.87
C ASP A 70 4.38 -6.52 11.29
N THR A 71 4.45 -5.25 11.71
CA THR A 71 3.59 -4.20 11.18
C THR A 71 4.34 -2.91 10.89
N ILE A 72 4.04 -2.29 9.75
CA ILE A 72 4.49 -0.91 9.45
C ILE A 72 3.50 0.16 9.91
N VAL A 73 2.33 -0.26 10.41
CA VAL A 73 1.22 0.63 10.73
C VAL A 73 1.62 1.62 11.83
N ARG A 74 1.44 2.91 11.54
CA ARG A 74 1.66 3.98 12.51
C ARG A 74 0.35 4.65 12.91
N SER A 75 0.31 5.20 14.12
CA SER A 75 -0.75 6.09 14.57
C SER A 75 -0.50 7.51 14.07
N GLY A 76 -1.57 8.30 13.94
CA GLY A 76 -1.47 9.73 13.59
C GLY A 76 -1.24 10.06 12.12
N ALA A 77 -1.15 9.05 11.24
CA ALA A 77 -1.11 9.29 9.80
C ALA A 77 -2.38 10.02 9.34
N PRO A 78 -2.27 11.01 8.42
CA PRO A 78 -3.42 11.73 7.91
C PRO A 78 -4.38 10.78 7.17
N VAL A 79 -5.67 11.11 7.20
CA VAL A 79 -6.67 10.36 6.43
C VAL A 79 -6.69 10.90 5.00
N LEU A 80 -6.43 10.02 4.02
CA LEU A 80 -6.60 10.33 2.60
C LEU A 80 -8.03 9.96 2.18
N ALA A 81 -8.87 10.96 1.89
CA ALA A 81 -10.27 10.71 1.55
C ALA A 81 -10.40 9.83 0.30
N TYR A 82 -11.49 9.08 0.21
CA TYR A 82 -11.80 8.31 -0.99
C TYR A 82 -11.90 9.22 -2.22
N GLY A 83 -11.40 8.76 -3.36
CA GLY A 83 -11.30 9.52 -4.59
C GLY A 83 -10.11 10.49 -4.63
N GLN A 84 -9.30 10.58 -3.57
CA GLN A 84 -8.06 11.37 -3.58
C GLN A 84 -6.83 10.51 -3.79
N ALA A 85 -5.78 11.13 -4.34
CA ALA A 85 -4.47 10.54 -4.48
C ALA A 85 -3.46 11.10 -3.46
N ALA A 86 -2.51 10.28 -3.05
CA ALA A 86 -1.28 10.70 -2.38
C ALA A 86 -0.08 10.43 -3.29
N TYR A 87 0.92 11.28 -3.30
CA TYR A 87 2.12 11.05 -4.11
C TYR A 87 3.40 11.52 -3.42
N THR A 88 4.50 10.94 -3.88
CA THR A 88 5.88 11.35 -3.61
C THR A 88 6.61 11.41 -4.95
N ARG A 89 7.92 11.69 -4.94
CA ARG A 89 8.72 11.64 -6.17
C ARG A 89 8.62 10.28 -6.87
N ASP A 90 8.63 9.19 -6.11
CA ASP A 90 8.86 7.84 -6.62
C ASP A 90 7.60 6.96 -6.64
N THR A 91 6.52 7.36 -5.92
CA THR A 91 5.27 6.60 -5.80
C THR A 91 4.05 7.50 -5.91
N ALA A 92 2.95 6.97 -6.45
CA ALA A 92 1.63 7.58 -6.36
C ALA A 92 0.59 6.52 -5.96
N CYS A 93 -0.32 6.87 -5.08
CA CYS A 93 -1.39 6.00 -4.60
C CYS A 93 -2.75 6.70 -4.68
N VAL A 94 -3.81 5.93 -4.91
CA VAL A 94 -5.20 6.40 -4.88
C VAL A 94 -5.96 5.62 -3.80
N SER A 95 -6.71 6.35 -2.98
CA SER A 95 -7.61 5.79 -1.97
C SER A 95 -9.02 5.68 -2.57
N GLU A 96 -9.57 4.48 -2.63
CA GLU A 96 -10.91 4.20 -3.14
C GLU A 96 -11.71 3.38 -2.12
N GLU A 97 -13.03 3.40 -2.21
CA GLU A 97 -13.89 2.60 -1.31
C GLU A 97 -13.59 1.10 -1.42
N ILE A 98 -13.13 0.66 -2.59
CA ILE A 98 -12.80 -0.74 -2.87
C ILE A 98 -11.39 -1.14 -2.42
N GLY A 99 -10.49 -0.19 -2.11
CA GLY A 99 -9.11 -0.49 -1.74
C GLY A 99 -8.14 0.65 -2.06
N VAL A 100 -6.84 0.34 -2.02
CA VAL A 100 -5.78 1.28 -2.40
C VAL A 100 -5.00 0.75 -3.59
N THR A 101 -4.84 1.58 -4.60
CA THR A 101 -3.93 1.32 -5.72
C THR A 101 -2.68 2.17 -5.57
N CYS A 102 -1.49 1.58 -5.59
CA CYS A 102 -0.22 2.29 -5.63
C CYS A 102 0.60 1.90 -6.87
N VAL A 103 1.26 2.86 -7.50
CA VAL A 103 2.13 2.64 -8.64
C VAL A 103 3.49 3.27 -8.41
N SER A 104 4.54 2.60 -8.88
CA SER A 104 5.83 3.23 -9.01
C SER A 104 5.79 4.29 -10.10
N ARG A 105 6.41 5.45 -9.84
CA ARG A 105 6.59 6.52 -10.82
C ARG A 105 7.90 6.38 -11.61
N SER A 106 8.83 5.59 -11.10
CA SER A 106 10.15 5.33 -11.70
C SER A 106 10.28 3.91 -12.27
N GLY A 107 9.39 2.99 -11.91
CA GLY A 107 9.30 1.63 -12.44
C GLY A 107 8.01 1.36 -13.19
N SER A 108 7.82 0.10 -13.59
CA SER A 108 6.61 -0.35 -14.30
C SER A 108 5.61 -1.08 -13.39
N GLY A 109 5.96 -1.31 -12.13
CA GLY A 109 5.13 -2.04 -11.19
C GLY A 109 4.15 -1.18 -10.41
N GLY A 110 3.13 -1.84 -9.91
CA GLY A 110 2.15 -1.29 -8.98
C GLY A 110 1.40 -2.41 -8.28
N PHE A 111 0.53 -2.04 -7.36
CA PHE A 111 -0.36 -2.99 -6.73
C PHE A 111 -1.71 -2.37 -6.43
N PHE A 112 -2.70 -3.24 -6.28
CA PHE A 112 -3.96 -2.96 -5.62
C PHE A 112 -4.04 -3.80 -4.33
N LEU A 113 -4.53 -3.22 -3.24
CA LEU A 113 -4.70 -3.87 -1.95
C LEU A 113 -6.09 -3.60 -1.36
N HIS A 114 -6.77 -4.66 -0.94
CA HIS A 114 -7.96 -4.63 -0.10
C HIS A 114 -7.94 -5.78 0.92
N ARG A 115 -8.85 -5.76 1.92
CA ARG A 115 -8.90 -6.73 3.04
C ARG A 115 -8.96 -8.21 2.62
N GLY A 116 -9.46 -8.53 1.43
CA GLY A 116 -9.62 -9.92 0.97
C GLY A 116 -8.85 -10.27 -0.30
N GLU A 117 -8.16 -9.32 -0.92
CA GLU A 117 -7.52 -9.51 -2.22
C GLU A 117 -6.40 -8.48 -2.41
N TYR A 118 -5.35 -8.90 -3.11
CA TYR A 118 -4.40 -7.99 -3.70
C TYR A 118 -4.13 -8.40 -5.14
N VAL A 119 -3.73 -7.42 -5.95
CA VAL A 119 -3.34 -7.64 -7.35
C VAL A 119 -1.99 -6.98 -7.57
N LEU A 120 -1.06 -7.71 -8.19
CA LEU A 120 0.19 -7.15 -8.68
C LEU A 120 -0.05 -6.62 -10.09
N LEU A 121 0.33 -5.36 -10.30
CA LEU A 121 0.18 -4.66 -11.57
C LEU A 121 1.55 -4.60 -12.23
N ASP A 122 1.76 -5.39 -13.27
CA ASP A 122 2.93 -5.27 -14.13
C ASP A 122 2.52 -4.53 -15.41
N ARG A 123 3.25 -3.44 -15.73
CA ARG A 123 3.17 -2.77 -17.04
C ARG A 123 4.31 -3.20 -17.94
#